data_AF-Q7PXS0-F1
#
_entry.id   AF-Q7PXS0-F1
#
_cell.length_a   1.000
_cell.length_b   1.000
_cell.length_c   1.000
_cell.angle_alpha   90.00
_cell.angle_beta   90.00
_cell.angle_gamma   90.00
#
_symmetry.space_group_name_H-M   'P 1'
#
loop_
_entity.id
_entity.type
_entity.pdbx_description
1 polymer ?
#
loop_
_entity_poly.entity_id
_entity_poly.type
_entity_poly.pdbx_seq_one_letter_code
_entity_poly.pdbx_strand_id
1 'polypeptide(L)'
;MDSEDAAQTIFDSASSLVEGCRLPVKMSGTNDWPLAEIISIREGSDRKCYYYVHYVDFNKRLDEWVTEEFLDMRKVQFPRKDGITTGQNTGVTTPKRLPPALTCSRPASPVQTPEITVNGGAVLEAALQKKISRKRKATSTENEDSEDVPSTPTPRQSGSMVAHHDDVVTRMKNVQLIELGRHRIKPWYFAPYPQEMCTMSCIYICEFCLKYRKSRKCLERHTKKCNLRHPPGNEIYRKSTISFFEIDGRKNKSYAQNLCLLAKLFLDHKTLYYDTDPFLFYVMTEYDTSGFHIVGYFSKEKESTEDYNVACILTIPPYQRKGYGKLLIEFSYELSKFEGKTGSPEKPLSDLGLLSYRSYWAQTILEILILQKPTGDNEKPQITINEICELTSIKKEDVISTLQILNLINYYKGQYIICINKETIDQHKKAMEKRKIRIDSKCLHWTPKDWSKRSKW
;
A
#
# COMPACT_ATOMS: atom_id res chain seq x y z
N MET A 1 24.98 0.74 49.14
CA MET A 1 26.21 -0.06 49.12
C MET A 1 25.80 -1.48 48.82
N ASP A 2 25.51 -1.74 47.55
CA ASP A 2 26.45 -2.32 46.55
C ASP A 2 26.11 -3.82 46.51
N SER A 3 25.90 -4.50 45.38
CA SER A 3 26.09 -4.22 43.96
C SER A 3 25.48 -5.43 43.24
N GLU A 4 24.41 -5.26 42.47
CA GLU A 4 23.98 -6.28 41.50
C GLU A 4 24.66 -5.96 40.16
N ASP A 5 25.87 -6.49 39.99
CA ASP A 5 26.62 -6.47 38.74
C ASP A 5 25.93 -7.41 37.74
N ALA A 6 25.05 -6.84 36.91
CA ALA A 6 24.60 -7.48 35.69
C ALA A 6 25.81 -7.54 34.74
N ALA A 7 26.32 -8.75 34.49
CA ALA A 7 27.41 -9.01 33.56
C ALA A 7 27.14 -8.39 32.19
N GLN A 8 27.70 -7.20 31.98
CA GLN A 8 27.72 -6.50 30.71
C GLN A 8 28.96 -7.00 29.97
N THR A 9 28.83 -8.15 29.33
CA THR A 9 29.90 -8.72 28.51
C THR A 9 30.16 -7.78 27.34
N ILE A 10 31.23 -7.00 27.42
CA ILE A 10 31.75 -6.19 26.31
C ILE A 10 32.24 -7.16 25.24
N PHE A 11 31.43 -7.40 24.21
CA PHE A 11 31.85 -8.15 23.03
C PHE A 11 32.58 -7.17 22.10
N ASP A 12 33.91 -7.21 22.15
CA ASP A 12 34.78 -6.24 21.46
C ASP A 12 35.17 -6.65 20.03
N SER A 13 34.47 -7.63 19.43
CA SER A 13 34.80 -8.10 18.08
C SER A 13 33.55 -8.21 17.20
N ALA A 14 33.51 -7.39 16.15
CA ALA A 14 32.52 -7.46 15.07
C ALA A 14 32.42 -8.83 14.38
N SER A 15 33.44 -9.68 14.54
CA SER A 15 33.42 -11.07 14.07
C SER A 15 32.38 -11.96 14.75
N SER A 16 31.79 -11.53 15.86
CA SER A 16 30.73 -12.25 16.58
C SER A 16 29.33 -11.94 16.08
N LEU A 17 29.15 -10.86 15.31
CA LEU A 17 27.85 -10.44 14.80
C LEU A 17 27.35 -11.43 13.73
N VAL A 18 26.08 -11.78 13.81
CA VAL A 18 25.39 -12.64 12.84
C VAL A 18 24.12 -11.97 12.32
N GLU A 19 23.61 -12.45 11.17
CA GLU A 19 22.30 -12.03 10.68
C GLU A 19 21.22 -12.29 11.74
N GLY A 20 20.29 -11.35 11.90
CA GLY A 20 19.27 -11.36 12.94
C GLY A 20 19.69 -10.72 14.27
N CYS A 21 20.96 -10.35 14.46
CA CYS A 21 21.38 -9.54 15.61
C CYS A 21 20.67 -8.18 15.61
N ARG A 22 20.25 -7.71 16.80
CA ARG A 22 19.68 -6.38 16.98
C ARG A 22 20.57 -5.54 17.89
N LEU A 23 20.90 -4.33 17.45
CA LEU A 23 21.78 -3.42 18.18
C LEU A 23 21.50 -1.97 17.77
N PRO A 24 21.85 -0.97 18.60
CA PRO A 24 21.76 0.42 18.18
C PRO A 24 22.72 0.69 17.02
N VAL A 25 22.22 1.33 15.96
CA VAL A 25 23.01 1.67 14.77
C VAL A 25 22.83 3.15 14.47
N LYS A 26 23.94 3.86 14.24
CA LYS A 26 23.89 5.27 13.86
C LYS A 26 23.24 5.41 12.49
N MET A 27 22.18 6.18 12.42
CA MET A 27 21.46 6.42 11.17
C MET A 27 22.16 7.47 10.31
N SER A 28 22.32 7.22 9.01
CA SER A 28 23.04 8.14 8.14
C SER A 28 22.35 9.50 8.06
N GLY A 29 23.14 10.56 8.29
CA GLY A 29 22.65 11.94 8.23
C GLY A 29 21.89 12.42 9.47
N THR A 30 21.77 11.59 10.51
CA THR A 30 21.26 12.00 11.82
C THR A 30 22.28 11.69 12.91
N ASN A 31 22.00 12.16 14.13
CA ASN A 31 22.76 11.79 15.33
C ASN A 31 22.05 10.70 16.13
N ASP A 32 21.01 10.09 15.57
CA ASP A 32 20.17 9.11 16.25
C ASP A 32 20.77 7.70 16.14
N TRP A 33 20.59 6.91 17.19
CA TRP A 33 21.03 5.51 17.28
C TRP A 33 19.84 4.59 17.55
N PRO A 34 18.85 4.52 16.63
CA PRO A 34 17.73 3.61 16.78
C PRO A 34 18.19 2.15 16.83
N LEU A 35 17.38 1.30 17.45
CA LEU A 35 17.57 -0.15 17.40
C LEU A 35 17.41 -0.62 15.95
N ALA A 36 18.37 -1.38 15.44
CA ALA A 36 18.32 -1.95 14.10
C ALA A 36 18.62 -3.45 14.11
N GLU A 37 18.03 -4.18 13.18
CA GLU A 37 18.29 -5.59 12.91
C GLU A 37 19.28 -5.73 11.76
N ILE A 38 20.33 -6.53 11.94
CA ILE A 38 21.26 -6.91 10.88
C ILE A 38 20.55 -7.89 9.96
N ILE A 39 20.27 -7.48 8.73
CA ILE A 39 19.60 -8.31 7.73
C ILE A 39 20.61 -9.10 6.90
N SER A 40 21.76 -8.50 6.60
CA SER A 40 22.84 -9.20 5.89
C SER A 40 24.21 -8.64 6.22
N ILE A 41 25.22 -9.52 6.13
CA ILE A 41 26.63 -9.20 6.37
C ILE A 41 27.42 -9.55 5.11
N ARG A 42 28.28 -8.64 4.65
CA ARG A 42 29.21 -8.92 3.57
C ARG A 42 30.61 -8.43 3.92
N GLU A 43 31.62 -9.21 3.55
CA GLU A 43 33.02 -8.80 3.62
C GLU A 43 33.44 -8.10 2.33
N GLY A 44 34.00 -6.90 2.45
CA GLY A 44 34.59 -6.17 1.34
C GLY A 44 35.98 -6.69 0.98
N SER A 45 36.43 -6.37 -0.23
CA SER A 45 37.81 -6.68 -0.68
C SER A 45 38.89 -5.98 0.15
N ASP A 46 38.52 -4.96 0.92
CA ASP A 46 39.33 -4.21 1.86
C ASP A 46 39.42 -4.84 3.27
N ARG A 47 38.92 -6.08 3.45
CA ARG A 47 38.76 -6.76 4.75
C ARG A 47 37.84 -6.02 5.72
N LYS A 48 37.03 -5.07 5.26
CA LYS A 48 36.01 -4.42 6.09
C LYS A 48 34.69 -5.18 5.99
N CYS A 49 34.00 -5.33 7.12
CA CYS A 49 32.65 -5.87 7.14
C CYS A 49 31.63 -4.74 6.91
N TYR A 50 30.65 -5.01 6.05
CA TYR A 50 29.51 -4.15 5.79
C TYR A 50 28.24 -4.86 6.24
N TYR A 51 27.34 -4.12 6.87
CA TYR A 51 26.12 -4.63 7.48
C TYR A 51 24.92 -3.93 6.84
N TYR A 52 24.01 -4.67 6.23
CA TYR A 52 22.73 -4.11 5.79
C TYR A 52 21.75 -4.19 6.95
N VAL A 53 21.26 -3.03 7.38
CA VAL A 53 20.46 -2.91 8.60
C VAL A 53 19.05 -2.45 8.30
N HIS A 54 18.09 -2.99 9.06
CA HIS A 54 16.73 -2.51 9.11
C HIS A 54 16.47 -1.83 10.45
N TYR A 55 16.10 -0.56 10.43
CA TYR A 55 15.77 0.19 11.64
C TYR A 55 14.38 -0.23 12.17
N VAL A 56 14.34 -0.79 13.38
CA VAL A 56 13.12 -1.31 14.02
C VAL A 56 12.12 -0.17 14.21
N ASP A 57 10.86 -0.40 13.81
CA ASP A 57 9.76 0.60 13.81
C ASP A 57 9.92 1.75 12.81
N PHE A 58 10.95 1.72 11.96
CA PHE A 58 11.14 2.69 10.88
C PHE A 58 10.75 2.09 9.53
N ASN A 59 10.51 2.99 8.56
CA ASN A 59 10.18 2.58 7.21
C ASN A 59 11.41 1.98 6.52
N LYS A 60 11.27 0.80 5.88
CA LYS A 60 12.35 0.11 5.13
C LYS A 60 13.05 0.94 4.06
N ARG A 61 12.46 2.06 3.64
CA ARG A 61 13.12 3.07 2.78
C ARG A 61 14.42 3.58 3.39
N LEU A 62 14.53 3.55 4.71
CA LEU A 62 15.68 4.02 5.46
C LEU A 62 16.78 2.96 5.61
N ASP A 63 16.49 1.70 5.28
CA ASP A 63 17.46 0.61 5.37
C ASP A 63 18.71 0.91 4.51
N GLU A 64 19.87 0.60 5.04
CA GLU A 64 21.14 0.98 4.43
C GLU A 64 22.28 0.02 4.78
N TRP A 65 23.37 0.14 4.01
CA TRP A 65 24.64 -0.52 4.33
C TRP A 65 25.46 0.40 5.23
N VAL A 66 25.86 -0.10 6.40
CA VAL A 66 26.74 0.60 7.34
C VAL A 66 28.04 -0.20 7.56
N THR A 67 29.09 0.49 7.99
CA THR A 67 30.35 -0.10 8.45
C THR A 67 30.32 -0.32 9.97
N GLU A 68 31.28 -1.10 10.48
CA GLU A 68 31.41 -1.43 11.91
C GLU A 68 31.43 -0.19 12.83
N GLU A 69 32.01 0.93 12.38
CA GLU A 69 32.10 2.18 13.15
C GLU A 69 30.74 2.84 13.49
N PHE A 70 29.66 2.39 12.84
CA PHE A 70 28.29 2.87 13.08
C PHE A 70 27.47 1.92 13.95
N LEU A 71 28.06 0.84 14.46
CA LEU A 71 27.40 -0.15 15.31
C LEU A 71 27.75 0.05 16.78
N ASP A 72 26.76 0.18 17.66
CA ASP A 72 27.00 0.12 19.11
C ASP A 72 26.98 -1.33 19.59
N MET A 73 28.16 -1.96 19.59
CA MET A 73 28.35 -3.36 19.98
C MET A 73 28.24 -3.60 21.49
N ARG A 74 28.01 -2.57 22.31
CA ARG A 74 27.84 -2.72 23.77
C ARG A 74 26.47 -3.28 24.15
N LYS A 75 25.49 -3.21 23.25
CA LYS A 75 24.09 -3.57 23.49
C LYS A 75 23.55 -4.51 22.40
N VAL A 76 24.30 -5.55 22.06
CA VAL A 76 23.89 -6.54 21.06
C VAL A 76 22.88 -7.53 21.65
N GLN A 77 21.77 -7.68 20.96
CA GLN A 77 20.76 -8.72 21.20
C GLN A 77 20.91 -9.77 20.11
N PHE A 78 21.37 -10.96 20.48
CA PHE A 78 21.50 -12.07 19.54
C PHE A 78 20.15 -12.71 19.26
N PRO A 79 19.91 -13.21 18.03
CA PRO A 79 18.70 -13.95 17.72
C PRO A 79 18.62 -15.18 18.63
N ARG A 80 17.46 -15.37 19.29
CA ARG A 80 17.23 -16.57 20.12
C ARG A 80 17.19 -17.79 19.21
N LYS A 81 18.03 -18.80 19.49
CA LYS A 81 17.93 -20.13 18.88
C LYS A 81 16.79 -20.89 19.53
N ASP A 82 15.55 -20.49 19.27
CA ASP A 82 14.40 -21.29 19.66
C ASP A 82 14.21 -22.40 18.61
N GLY A 83 14.29 -23.65 19.07
CA GLY A 83 14.12 -24.83 18.24
C GLY A 83 12.78 -24.80 17.49
N ILE A 84 12.83 -25.30 16.26
CA ILE A 84 11.73 -25.54 15.31
C ILE A 84 10.36 -25.65 16.01
N THR A 85 9.52 -24.62 15.87
CA THR A 85 8.06 -24.80 15.75
C THR A 85 7.46 -23.61 15.00
N THR A 86 6.74 -23.95 13.94
CA THR A 86 5.93 -23.10 13.05
C THR A 86 5.06 -22.05 13.74
N GLY A 87 5.07 -20.82 13.20
CA GLY A 87 3.85 -20.00 13.06
C GLY A 87 3.79 -18.65 13.80
N GLN A 88 3.66 -17.58 13.00
CA GLN A 88 2.74 -16.44 13.18
C GLN A 88 2.77 -15.62 14.49
N ASN A 89 3.21 -14.35 14.38
CA ASN A 89 2.44 -13.13 14.72
C ASN A 89 3.36 -11.93 15.02
N THR A 90 3.48 -10.99 14.08
CA THR A 90 3.77 -9.59 14.42
C THR A 90 2.45 -8.81 14.41
N GLY A 91 1.66 -9.04 15.46
CA GLY A 91 0.46 -8.29 15.78
C GLY A 91 0.66 -7.56 17.11
N VAL A 92 0.55 -6.23 17.06
CA VAL A 92 0.53 -5.33 18.22
C VAL A 92 -0.39 -5.87 19.30
N THR A 93 0.10 -6.09 20.52
CA THR A 93 -0.76 -6.19 21.72
C THR A 93 -0.09 -5.67 22.99
N THR A 94 -0.83 -4.81 23.67
CA THR A 94 -0.72 -4.28 25.05
C THR A 94 -0.60 -5.37 26.14
N PRO A 95 -0.06 -5.04 27.34
CA PRO A 95 0.31 -6.03 28.34
C PRO A 95 -0.91 -6.63 29.07
N LYS A 96 -0.87 -7.95 29.34
CA LYS A 96 -1.87 -8.65 30.17
C LYS A 96 -1.27 -9.22 31.46
N ARG A 97 -2.09 -9.05 32.50
CA ARG A 97 -1.95 -9.31 33.94
C ARG A 97 -1.98 -10.81 34.28
N LEU A 98 -1.27 -11.20 35.34
CA LEU A 98 -1.15 -12.57 35.88
C LEU A 98 -2.51 -13.18 36.33
N PRO A 99 -2.66 -14.52 36.31
CA PRO A 99 -3.92 -15.23 36.58
C PRO A 99 -4.11 -15.60 38.07
N PRO A 100 -5.35 -15.76 38.56
CA PRO A 100 -5.62 -16.37 39.86
C PRO A 100 -6.05 -17.85 39.76
N ALA A 101 -5.71 -18.62 40.79
CA ALA A 101 -6.08 -20.01 40.99
C ALA A 101 -7.56 -20.21 41.38
N LEU A 102 -8.12 -21.36 41.01
CA LEU A 102 -9.47 -21.81 41.37
C LEU A 102 -9.46 -22.64 42.66
N THR A 103 -10.33 -22.32 43.62
CA THR A 103 -11.01 -23.32 44.47
C THR A 103 -12.44 -22.89 44.82
N CYS A 104 -13.28 -23.91 44.95
CA CYS A 104 -14.74 -23.96 45.04
C CYS A 104 -15.34 -23.48 46.38
N SER A 105 -16.52 -22.83 46.37
CA SER A 105 -17.74 -23.14 47.18
C SER A 105 -18.80 -22.01 47.17
N ARG A 106 -20.07 -22.41 47.06
CA ARG A 106 -21.34 -21.62 47.23
C ARG A 106 -21.73 -21.60 48.74
N PRO A 107 -22.81 -20.92 49.21
CA PRO A 107 -23.59 -19.77 48.70
C PRO A 107 -23.96 -18.70 49.79
N ALA A 108 -24.62 -17.58 49.40
CA ALA A 108 -25.84 -17.00 50.00
C ALA A 108 -26.00 -15.47 49.71
N SER A 109 -27.15 -15.06 49.18
CA SER A 109 -27.69 -13.67 49.18
C SER A 109 -28.21 -13.32 50.61
N PRO A 110 -28.48 -12.05 51.05
CA PRO A 110 -29.39 -11.09 50.38
C PRO A 110 -29.26 -9.55 50.68
N VAL A 111 -30.17 -8.75 50.06
CA VAL A 111 -30.77 -7.43 50.46
C VAL A 111 -30.15 -6.06 50.05
N GLN A 112 -30.86 -5.39 49.12
CA GLN A 112 -31.35 -3.98 48.96
C GLN A 112 -30.43 -2.71 49.05
N THR A 113 -30.31 -2.04 47.88
CA THR A 113 -30.52 -0.60 47.48
C THR A 113 -29.98 0.60 48.31
N PRO A 114 -29.90 1.82 47.72
CA PRO A 114 -29.43 2.21 46.37
C PRO A 114 -28.46 3.43 46.43
N GLU A 115 -27.62 3.68 45.41
CA GLU A 115 -27.27 5.06 45.01
C GLU A 115 -26.52 5.15 43.68
N ILE A 116 -26.63 6.34 43.10
CA ILE A 116 -26.44 6.72 41.71
C ILE A 116 -24.97 7.05 41.44
N THR A 117 -24.40 6.59 40.32
CA THR A 117 -23.63 7.42 39.36
C THR A 117 -23.05 6.60 38.20
N VAL A 118 -23.47 6.98 36.98
CA VAL A 118 -22.70 7.15 35.74
C VAL A 118 -21.66 6.08 35.36
N ASN A 119 -22.02 5.24 34.38
CA ASN A 119 -21.05 4.52 33.53
C ASN A 119 -21.45 4.65 32.05
N GLY A 120 -20.63 5.38 31.30
CA GLY A 120 -20.63 5.39 29.84
C GLY A 120 -19.51 4.49 29.32
N GLY A 121 -19.87 3.52 28.48
CA GLY A 121 -18.92 2.70 27.72
C GLY A 121 -18.99 1.21 28.02
N ALA A 122 -20.00 0.52 27.48
CA ALA A 122 -19.97 -0.90 27.09
C ALA A 122 -21.37 -1.38 26.65
N VAL A 123 -21.84 -1.02 25.45
CA VAL A 123 -22.94 -1.76 24.79
C VAL A 123 -22.79 -1.68 23.27
N LEU A 124 -21.97 -2.53 22.65
CA LEU A 124 -22.15 -2.90 21.24
C LEU A 124 -21.36 -4.17 20.83
N GLU A 125 -21.58 -5.29 21.52
CA GLU A 125 -20.99 -6.59 21.10
C GLU A 125 -22.02 -7.74 21.04
N ALA A 126 -23.31 -7.42 20.85
CA ALA A 126 -24.39 -8.42 20.92
C ALA A 126 -25.44 -8.33 19.80
N ALA A 127 -25.11 -7.85 18.60
CA ALA A 127 -26.11 -7.66 17.53
C ALA A 127 -25.77 -8.21 16.13
N LEU A 128 -24.76 -9.06 15.96
CA LEU A 128 -24.46 -9.68 14.66
C LEU A 128 -24.02 -11.16 14.78
N GLN A 129 -24.88 -12.00 15.34
CA GLN A 129 -24.82 -13.45 15.08
C GLN A 129 -26.23 -14.03 15.00
N LYS A 130 -26.64 -14.40 13.79
CA LYS A 130 -27.46 -15.59 13.45
C LYS A 130 -27.95 -15.47 12.01
N LYS A 131 -27.39 -16.28 11.11
CA LYS A 131 -28.18 -17.05 10.14
C LYS A 131 -27.47 -18.36 9.81
N ILE A 132 -28.16 -19.44 10.19
CA ILE A 132 -27.85 -20.85 9.98
C ILE A 132 -28.31 -21.22 8.56
N SER A 133 -27.52 -21.99 7.80
CA SER A 133 -28.00 -22.72 6.63
C SER A 133 -27.19 -24.01 6.39
N ARG A 134 -27.84 -25.08 6.83
CA ARG A 134 -27.75 -26.54 6.53
C ARG A 134 -26.85 -26.99 5.36
N LYS A 135 -25.90 -27.88 5.70
CA LYS A 135 -25.11 -28.73 4.79
C LYS A 135 -25.87 -30.03 4.52
N ARG A 136 -26.18 -30.35 3.25
CA ARG A 136 -26.63 -31.69 2.81
C ARG A 136 -25.45 -32.45 2.19
N LYS A 137 -25.29 -33.68 2.64
CA LYS A 137 -24.34 -34.71 2.20
C LYS A 137 -25.03 -35.54 1.10
N ALA A 138 -24.36 -35.78 -0.02
CA ALA A 138 -24.75 -36.80 -1.00
C ALA A 138 -23.50 -37.51 -1.50
N THR A 139 -23.67 -38.80 -1.77
CA THR A 139 -22.67 -39.86 -1.78
C THR A 139 -22.24 -40.20 -3.22
N SER A 140 -21.05 -40.77 -3.31
CA SER A 140 -20.29 -41.37 -4.42
C SER A 140 -21.05 -42.08 -5.55
N THR A 141 -20.46 -42.01 -6.74
CA THR A 141 -20.31 -43.17 -7.65
C THR A 141 -18.99 -43.06 -8.40
N GLU A 142 -18.24 -44.17 -8.35
CA GLU A 142 -16.97 -44.44 -9.02
C GLU A 142 -17.19 -44.74 -10.51
N ASN A 143 -16.17 -44.50 -11.32
CA ASN A 143 -15.81 -45.33 -12.48
C ASN A 143 -14.37 -45.00 -12.88
N GLU A 144 -13.53 -46.03 -12.88
CA GLU A 144 -12.16 -46.07 -13.37
C GLU A 144 -12.15 -46.09 -14.90
N ASP A 145 -11.24 -45.34 -15.52
CA ASP A 145 -10.43 -45.86 -16.62
C ASP A 145 -9.16 -45.02 -16.79
N SER A 146 -8.04 -45.70 -17.01
CA SER A 146 -6.68 -45.18 -16.93
C SER A 146 -6.08 -45.02 -18.34
N GLU A 147 -5.53 -43.86 -18.68
CA GLU A 147 -4.44 -43.73 -19.67
C GLU A 147 -3.48 -42.58 -19.30
N ASP A 148 -2.18 -42.88 -19.31
CA ASP A 148 -1.02 -42.08 -18.91
C ASP A 148 -0.72 -40.89 -19.86
N VAL A 149 -0.68 -39.66 -19.33
CA VAL A 149 -0.02 -38.50 -19.98
C VAL A 149 0.66 -37.60 -18.93
N PRO A 150 1.90 -37.09 -19.14
CA PRO A 150 2.63 -36.33 -18.13
C PRO A 150 1.99 -34.96 -17.89
N SER A 151 1.69 -34.66 -16.62
CA SER A 151 1.02 -33.43 -16.21
C SER A 151 1.96 -32.22 -16.11
N THR A 152 1.66 -31.19 -16.89
CA THR A 152 2.13 -29.81 -16.70
C THR A 152 1.46 -29.19 -15.46
N PRO A 153 2.17 -28.42 -14.61
CA PRO A 153 1.58 -27.86 -13.41
C PRO A 153 0.61 -26.72 -13.75
N THR A 154 -0.65 -26.89 -13.37
CA THR A 154 -1.67 -25.83 -13.38
C THR A 154 -1.42 -24.85 -12.21
N PRO A 155 -1.67 -23.53 -12.38
CA PRO A 155 -1.43 -22.56 -11.31
C PRO A 155 -2.53 -22.67 -10.26
N ARG A 156 -2.15 -22.97 -9.01
CA ARG A 156 -3.08 -22.91 -7.87
C ARG A 156 -3.39 -21.45 -7.52
N GLN A 157 -4.68 -21.11 -7.51
CA GLN A 157 -5.21 -19.93 -6.83
C GLN A 157 -5.07 -20.11 -5.32
N SER A 158 -3.98 -19.61 -4.74
CA SER A 158 -3.86 -19.13 -3.35
C SER A 158 -2.35 -19.00 -3.08
N GLY A 159 -1.85 -17.75 -3.13
CA GLY A 159 -0.45 -17.44 -2.90
C GLY A 159 -0.09 -17.59 -1.43
N SER A 160 0.39 -18.77 -1.04
CA SER A 160 1.11 -19.00 0.21
C SER A 160 2.57 -19.28 -0.14
N MET A 161 3.47 -18.41 0.34
CA MET A 161 4.90 -18.46 0.00
C MET A 161 5.59 -19.63 0.72
N VAL A 162 6.41 -20.35 -0.05
CA VAL A 162 7.44 -21.23 0.50
C VAL A 162 8.56 -20.32 1.01
N ALA A 163 8.63 -20.14 2.32
CA ALA A 163 9.78 -19.53 2.97
C ALA A 163 10.98 -20.47 2.84
N HIS A 164 12.12 -20.00 2.33
CA HIS A 164 13.50 -20.37 2.69
C HIS A 164 14.47 -19.65 1.71
N HIS A 165 15.41 -18.85 2.23
CA HIS A 165 16.44 -18.05 1.53
C HIS A 165 16.01 -16.86 0.64
N ASP A 166 14.98 -16.99 -0.21
CA ASP A 166 14.56 -15.91 -1.13
C ASP A 166 13.94 -14.70 -0.42
N ASP A 167 13.34 -14.92 0.75
CA ASP A 167 12.72 -13.88 1.58
C ASP A 167 13.74 -12.91 2.22
N VAL A 168 15.00 -13.29 2.37
CA VAL A 168 16.04 -12.40 2.93
C VAL A 168 16.60 -11.49 1.85
N VAL A 169 16.89 -12.05 0.66
CA VAL A 169 17.43 -11.27 -0.47
C VAL A 169 16.45 -10.17 -0.91
N THR A 170 15.15 -10.46 -0.90
CA THR A 170 14.11 -9.50 -1.31
C THR A 170 13.83 -8.41 -0.26
N ARG A 171 14.36 -8.53 0.96
CA ARG A 171 14.35 -7.45 1.97
C ARG A 171 15.41 -6.39 1.71
N MET A 172 16.41 -6.68 0.88
CA MET A 172 17.49 -5.75 0.58
C MET A 172 17.29 -5.06 -0.76
N LYS A 173 17.62 -3.77 -0.82
CA LYS A 173 17.66 -3.03 -2.08
C LYS A 173 18.76 -3.61 -2.97
N ASN A 174 18.40 -4.06 -4.17
CA ASN A 174 19.33 -4.65 -5.14
C ASN A 174 19.74 -3.70 -6.27
N VAL A 175 19.01 -2.60 -6.48
CA VAL A 175 19.32 -1.58 -7.50
C VAL A 175 19.79 -0.31 -6.81
N GLN A 176 21.00 0.16 -7.13
CA GLN A 176 21.60 1.34 -6.51
C GLN A 176 20.97 2.65 -7.00
N LEU A 177 20.79 2.79 -8.32
CA LEU A 177 20.30 4.01 -8.95
C LEU A 177 19.57 3.68 -10.25
N ILE A 178 18.54 4.48 -10.58
CA ILE A 178 17.95 4.51 -11.90
C ILE A 178 18.06 5.91 -12.51
N GLU A 179 18.16 6.00 -13.84
CA GLU A 179 18.02 7.23 -14.62
C GLU A 179 16.75 7.15 -15.45
N LEU A 180 15.78 8.02 -15.17
CA LEU A 180 14.49 8.11 -15.86
C LEU A 180 14.24 9.56 -16.29
N GLY A 181 14.23 9.79 -17.61
CA GLY A 181 14.21 11.15 -18.18
C GLY A 181 15.38 11.97 -17.63
N ARG A 182 15.08 13.15 -17.07
CA ARG A 182 16.08 14.04 -16.43
C ARG A 182 16.44 13.69 -14.99
N HIS A 183 15.87 12.63 -14.42
CA HIS A 183 16.00 12.33 -13.00
C HIS A 183 16.86 11.11 -12.72
N ARG A 184 17.74 11.22 -11.72
CA ARG A 184 18.41 10.09 -11.09
C ARG A 184 17.75 9.81 -9.75
N ILE A 185 17.28 8.59 -9.56
CA ILE A 185 16.39 8.23 -8.44
C ILE A 185 16.98 7.01 -7.74
N LYS A 186 17.12 7.10 -6.41
CA LYS A 186 17.49 5.96 -5.56
C LYS A 186 16.24 5.10 -5.30
N PRO A 187 16.24 3.80 -5.65
CA PRO A 187 15.17 2.88 -5.30
C PRO A 187 14.97 2.72 -3.80
N TRP A 188 13.77 2.31 -3.41
CA TRP A 188 13.36 2.13 -2.02
C TRP A 188 13.30 0.66 -1.61
N TYR A 189 12.99 -0.22 -2.54
CA TYR A 189 12.79 -1.64 -2.29
C TYR A 189 13.49 -2.48 -3.35
N PHE A 190 13.61 -3.78 -3.06
CA PHE A 190 13.99 -4.77 -4.05
C PHE A 190 13.06 -4.73 -5.27
N ALA A 191 13.62 -4.82 -6.46
CA ALA A 191 12.87 -5.07 -7.69
C ALA A 191 13.55 -6.16 -8.55
N PRO A 192 12.79 -7.11 -9.11
CA PRO A 192 13.33 -8.27 -9.83
C PRO A 192 13.71 -7.92 -11.27
N TYR A 193 14.57 -6.91 -11.44
CA TYR A 193 15.27 -6.70 -12.70
C TYR A 193 16.24 -7.87 -12.96
N PRO A 194 16.59 -8.17 -14.23
CA PRO A 194 17.60 -9.17 -14.54
C PRO A 194 18.90 -8.93 -13.77
N GLN A 195 19.55 -9.99 -13.32
CA GLN A 195 20.70 -9.90 -12.40
C GLN A 195 21.84 -9.04 -12.97
N GLU A 196 22.06 -9.09 -14.29
CA GLU A 196 23.09 -8.30 -14.98
C GLU A 196 22.79 -6.79 -14.96
N MET A 197 21.53 -6.41 -14.72
CA MET A 197 21.13 -5.01 -14.54
C MET A 197 21.36 -4.55 -13.10
N CYS A 198 21.14 -5.44 -12.13
CA CYS A 198 21.30 -5.15 -10.69
C CYS A 198 22.76 -4.94 -10.29
N THR A 199 23.72 -5.53 -11.03
CA THR A 199 25.16 -5.29 -10.82
C THR A 199 25.65 -3.94 -11.34
N MET A 200 24.83 -3.23 -12.14
CA MET A 200 25.19 -1.92 -12.66
C MET A 200 25.01 -0.83 -11.61
N SER A 201 25.91 0.16 -11.61
CA SER A 201 25.78 1.35 -10.75
C SER A 201 24.55 2.21 -11.06
N CYS A 202 24.00 2.08 -12.27
CA CYS A 202 22.78 2.75 -12.68
C CYS A 202 22.05 1.98 -13.79
N ILE A 203 20.74 1.79 -13.64
CA ILE A 203 19.85 1.31 -14.70
C ILE A 203 19.24 2.50 -15.45
N TYR A 204 19.43 2.55 -16.77
CA TYR A 204 18.93 3.65 -17.61
C TYR A 204 17.60 3.27 -18.24
N ILE A 205 16.54 4.02 -17.99
CA ILE A 205 15.17 3.70 -18.39
C ILE A 205 14.68 4.73 -19.41
N CYS A 206 14.23 4.26 -20.58
CA CYS A 206 13.57 5.12 -21.55
C CYS A 206 12.26 5.66 -20.98
N GLU A 207 12.08 6.98 -20.93
CA GLU A 207 10.90 7.59 -20.30
C GLU A 207 9.59 7.33 -21.04
N PHE A 208 9.64 7.01 -22.34
CA PHE A 208 8.46 6.79 -23.16
C PHE A 208 8.05 5.32 -23.26
N CYS A 209 8.99 4.39 -23.42
CA CYS A 209 8.67 2.96 -23.56
C CYS A 209 9.02 2.11 -22.32
N LEU A 210 9.63 2.74 -21.31
CA LEU A 210 10.06 2.14 -20.04
C LEU A 210 11.08 1.00 -20.17
N LYS A 211 11.64 0.78 -21.36
CA LYS A 211 12.64 -0.26 -21.57
C LYS A 211 13.97 0.16 -20.91
N TYR A 212 14.49 -0.71 -20.05
CA TYR A 212 15.73 -0.50 -19.30
C TYR A 212 16.99 -0.85 -20.11
N ARG A 213 18.11 -0.20 -19.82
CA ARG A 213 19.40 -0.30 -20.52
C ARG A 213 20.56 -0.26 -19.53
N LYS A 214 21.61 -0.99 -19.88
CA LYS A 214 22.81 -1.18 -19.04
C LYS A 214 23.76 0.02 -18.99
N SER A 215 23.60 1.00 -19.89
CA SER A 215 24.47 2.18 -19.95
C SER A 215 23.79 3.35 -20.68
N ARG A 216 24.29 4.57 -20.42
CA ARG A 216 23.84 5.79 -21.10
C ARG A 216 23.95 5.68 -22.63
N LYS A 217 25.08 5.19 -23.16
CA LYS A 217 25.29 4.95 -24.61
C LYS A 217 24.27 3.98 -25.20
N CYS A 218 23.83 2.97 -24.44
CA CYS A 218 22.77 2.06 -24.86
C CYS A 218 21.39 2.73 -24.90
N LEU A 219 21.11 3.64 -23.96
CA LEU A 219 19.89 4.45 -23.96
C LEU A 219 19.88 5.43 -25.13
N GLU A 220 20.95 6.16 -25.38
CA GLU A 220 21.08 7.11 -26.51
C GLU A 220 20.86 6.43 -27.87
N ARG A 221 21.43 5.24 -28.08
CA ARG A 221 21.17 4.47 -29.30
C ARG A 221 19.72 4.00 -29.40
N HIS A 222 19.09 3.73 -28.26
CA HIS A 222 17.69 3.34 -28.23
C HIS A 222 16.76 4.51 -28.51
N THR A 223 16.98 5.69 -27.94
CA THR A 223 16.13 6.88 -28.16
C THR A 223 16.14 7.32 -29.61
N LYS A 224 17.26 7.16 -30.33
CA LYS A 224 17.33 7.36 -31.80
C LYS A 224 16.43 6.43 -32.62
N LYS A 225 16.06 5.26 -32.08
CA LYS A 225 15.22 4.24 -32.75
C LYS A 225 13.82 4.14 -32.16
N CYS A 226 13.58 4.75 -31.00
CA CYS A 226 12.31 4.66 -30.30
C CYS A 226 11.35 5.70 -30.85
N ASN A 227 10.23 5.22 -31.40
CA ASN A 227 9.21 6.08 -31.99
C ASN A 227 8.14 6.52 -30.98
N LEU A 228 8.16 5.99 -29.75
CA LEU A 228 7.20 6.38 -28.73
C LEU A 228 7.55 7.74 -28.13
N ARG A 229 6.52 8.59 -27.99
CA ARG A 229 6.57 9.87 -27.28
C ARG A 229 5.44 9.99 -26.24
N HIS A 230 4.70 8.92 -26.02
CA HIS A 230 3.65 8.79 -25.01
C HIS A 230 3.48 7.32 -24.63
N PRO A 231 2.78 7.02 -23.51
CA PRO A 231 2.43 5.65 -23.16
C PRO A 231 1.61 4.97 -24.26
N PRO A 232 1.85 3.68 -24.58
CA PRO A 232 1.19 2.97 -25.68
C PRO A 232 -0.23 2.53 -25.29
N GLY A 233 -1.17 3.48 -25.31
CA GLY A 233 -2.57 3.27 -24.97
C GLY A 233 -3.43 4.41 -25.49
N ASN A 234 -4.72 4.40 -25.12
CA ASN A 234 -5.65 5.45 -25.54
C ASN A 234 -5.53 6.63 -24.57
N GLU A 235 -5.34 7.84 -25.08
CA GLU A 235 -5.50 9.06 -24.29
C GLU A 235 -6.99 9.24 -24.00
N ILE A 236 -7.41 8.98 -22.76
CA ILE A 236 -8.82 9.03 -22.35
C ILE A 236 -9.15 10.33 -21.59
N TYR A 237 -8.13 11.11 -21.24
CA TYR A 237 -8.30 12.40 -20.59
C TYR A 237 -7.16 13.33 -20.98
N ARG A 238 -7.51 14.59 -21.26
CA ARG A 238 -6.55 15.67 -21.48
C ARG A 238 -7.10 17.00 -20.95
N LYS A 239 -6.34 17.65 -20.07
CA LYS A 239 -6.61 19.04 -19.65
C LYS A 239 -5.30 19.79 -19.47
N SER A 240 -5.12 20.85 -20.27
CA SER A 240 -3.86 21.59 -20.33
C SER A 240 -2.67 20.64 -20.59
N THR A 241 -1.69 20.57 -19.68
CA THR A 241 -0.51 19.70 -19.78
C THR A 241 -0.72 18.31 -19.19
N ILE A 242 -1.86 18.01 -18.55
CA ILE A 242 -2.07 16.71 -17.90
C ILE A 242 -2.91 15.80 -18.78
N SER A 243 -2.39 14.59 -19.03
CA SER A 243 -3.08 13.54 -19.78
C SER A 243 -3.06 12.20 -19.05
N PHE A 244 -4.13 11.42 -19.20
CA PHE A 244 -4.18 10.01 -18.77
C PHE A 244 -4.32 9.07 -19.97
N PHE A 245 -3.51 8.02 -19.97
CA PHE A 245 -3.54 6.96 -20.95
C PHE A 245 -4.07 5.67 -20.32
N GLU A 246 -5.11 5.07 -20.92
CA GLU A 246 -5.58 3.73 -20.59
C GLU A 246 -4.77 2.70 -21.40
N ILE A 247 -4.11 1.79 -20.69
CA ILE A 247 -3.28 0.74 -21.26
C ILE A 247 -3.81 -0.62 -20.79
N ASP A 248 -4.19 -1.46 -21.76
CA ASP A 248 -4.50 -2.86 -21.51
C ASP A 248 -3.21 -3.68 -21.37
N GLY A 249 -3.00 -4.29 -20.20
CA GLY A 249 -1.80 -5.07 -19.89
C GLY A 249 -1.64 -6.34 -20.72
N ARG A 250 -2.71 -6.87 -21.31
CA ARG A 250 -2.65 -7.98 -22.29
C ARG A 250 -2.17 -7.49 -23.65
N LYS A 251 -2.66 -6.33 -24.11
CA LYS A 251 -2.31 -5.77 -25.44
C LYS A 251 -0.90 -5.16 -25.46
N ASN A 252 -0.47 -4.54 -24.36
CA ASN A 252 0.80 -3.83 -24.25
C ASN A 252 1.73 -4.46 -23.21
N LYS A 253 1.87 -5.79 -23.25
CA LYS A 253 2.55 -6.61 -22.24
C LYS A 253 3.95 -6.11 -21.89
N SER A 254 4.79 -5.80 -22.89
CA SER A 254 6.16 -5.32 -22.64
C SER A 254 6.19 -3.99 -21.88
N TYR A 255 5.32 -3.04 -22.22
CA TYR A 255 5.24 -1.77 -21.51
C TYR A 255 4.72 -1.96 -20.09
N ALA A 256 3.66 -2.75 -19.92
CA ALA A 256 3.05 -3.03 -18.63
C ALA A 256 4.04 -3.72 -17.67
N GLN A 257 4.81 -4.70 -18.15
CA GLN A 257 5.85 -5.39 -17.35
C GLN A 257 6.96 -4.42 -16.94
N ASN A 258 7.44 -3.58 -17.87
CA ASN A 258 8.44 -2.56 -17.55
C ASN A 258 7.92 -1.54 -16.53
N LEU A 259 6.66 -1.13 -16.62
CA LEU A 259 6.00 -0.27 -15.65
C LEU A 259 5.89 -0.94 -14.28
N CYS A 260 5.55 -2.23 -14.22
CA CYS A 260 5.51 -3.00 -12.99
C CYS A 260 6.90 -3.13 -12.32
N LEU A 261 7.96 -3.37 -13.09
CA LEU A 261 9.33 -3.40 -12.59
C LEU A 261 9.76 -2.04 -12.03
N LEU A 262 9.47 -0.95 -12.76
CA LEU A 262 9.71 0.41 -12.31
C LEU A 262 8.94 0.70 -11.01
N ALA A 263 7.68 0.27 -10.92
CA ALA A 263 6.85 0.48 -9.75
C ALA A 263 7.35 -0.31 -8.52
N LYS A 264 7.83 -1.54 -8.74
CA LYS A 264 8.34 -2.40 -7.66
C LYS A 264 9.55 -1.79 -6.93
N LEU A 265 10.33 -0.93 -7.60
CA LEU A 265 11.41 -0.16 -6.96
C LEU A 265 10.90 0.76 -5.83
N PHE A 266 9.60 1.12 -5.84
CA PHE A 266 8.99 2.10 -4.93
C PHE A 266 7.76 1.56 -4.18
N LEU A 267 7.38 0.30 -4.38
CA LEU A 267 6.27 -0.38 -3.72
C LEU A 267 6.78 -1.68 -3.07
N ASP A 268 6.62 -1.80 -1.74
CA ASP A 268 7.07 -2.98 -0.99
C ASP A 268 6.26 -4.23 -1.38
N HIS A 269 4.93 -4.11 -1.31
CA HIS A 269 3.98 -5.23 -1.41
C HIS A 269 3.47 -5.51 -2.83
N LYS A 270 4.18 -5.10 -3.89
CA LYS A 270 3.78 -5.44 -5.26
C LYS A 270 4.24 -6.86 -5.61
N THR A 271 3.29 -7.78 -5.74
CA THR A 271 3.57 -9.21 -5.97
C THR A 271 3.49 -9.60 -7.45
N LEU A 272 2.58 -8.99 -8.22
CA LEU A 272 2.40 -9.28 -9.65
C LEU A 272 3.13 -8.24 -10.52
N TYR A 273 4.14 -8.68 -11.25
CA TYR A 273 4.93 -7.84 -12.15
C TYR A 273 5.18 -8.42 -13.55
N TYR A 274 5.02 -9.73 -13.75
CA TYR A 274 5.09 -10.36 -15.08
C TYR A 274 3.73 -10.70 -15.67
N ASP A 275 2.78 -11.11 -14.84
CA ASP A 275 1.40 -11.33 -15.27
C ASP A 275 0.62 -10.02 -15.23
N THR A 276 0.53 -9.37 -16.39
CA THR A 276 -0.12 -8.07 -16.58
C THR A 276 -1.47 -8.19 -17.30
N ASP A 277 -1.80 -9.37 -17.80
CA ASP A 277 -3.00 -9.64 -18.58
C ASP A 277 -4.32 -9.27 -17.86
N PRO A 278 -4.49 -9.50 -16.53
CA PRO A 278 -5.73 -9.16 -15.84
C PRO A 278 -5.86 -7.67 -15.48
N PHE A 279 -4.86 -6.82 -15.80
CA PHE A 279 -4.83 -5.42 -15.36
C PHE A 279 -5.03 -4.43 -16.50
N LEU A 280 -5.70 -3.34 -16.16
CA LEU A 280 -5.61 -2.05 -16.84
C LEU A 280 -4.64 -1.15 -16.09
N PHE A 281 -3.91 -0.31 -16.83
CA PHE A 281 -3.00 0.68 -16.28
C PHE A 281 -3.42 2.06 -16.76
N TYR A 282 -3.62 2.98 -15.82
CA TYR A 282 -3.97 4.37 -16.08
C TYR A 282 -2.73 5.23 -15.79
N VAL A 283 -2.02 5.59 -16.85
CA VAL A 283 -0.74 6.30 -16.77
C VAL A 283 -0.98 7.80 -16.92
N MET A 284 -0.65 8.55 -15.88
CA MET A 284 -0.69 10.01 -15.90
C MET A 284 0.63 10.56 -16.40
N THR A 285 0.54 11.57 -17.25
CA THR A 285 1.68 12.23 -17.90
C THR A 285 1.57 13.75 -17.85
N GLU A 286 2.73 14.40 -17.88
CA GLU A 286 2.85 15.82 -18.24
C GLU A 286 3.28 15.94 -19.69
N TYR A 287 2.60 16.78 -20.45
CA TYR A 287 2.89 17.08 -21.84
C TYR A 287 3.79 18.32 -21.97
N ASP A 288 4.86 18.19 -22.75
CA ASP A 288 5.64 19.30 -23.27
C ASP A 288 5.94 19.13 -24.77
N THR A 289 6.78 19.98 -25.35
CA THR A 289 7.14 19.94 -26.78
C THR A 289 7.87 18.66 -27.20
N SER A 290 8.47 17.94 -26.27
CA SER A 290 9.22 16.71 -26.51
C SER A 290 8.36 15.45 -26.38
N GLY A 291 7.24 15.51 -25.67
CA GLY A 291 6.28 14.40 -25.57
C GLY A 291 5.51 14.39 -24.25
N PHE A 292 5.10 13.20 -23.84
CA PHE A 292 4.32 12.95 -22.64
C PHE A 292 5.19 12.20 -21.62
N HIS A 293 5.54 12.88 -20.55
CA HIS A 293 6.46 12.43 -19.51
C HIS A 293 5.67 11.78 -18.37
N ILE A 294 5.96 10.51 -18.08
CA ILE A 294 5.30 9.80 -17.00
C ILE A 294 5.58 10.46 -15.64
N VAL A 295 4.50 10.74 -14.89
CA VAL A 295 4.55 11.28 -13.53
C VAL A 295 4.06 10.28 -12.49
N GLY A 296 3.17 9.39 -12.89
CA GLY A 296 2.61 8.36 -12.02
C GLY A 296 1.58 7.50 -12.74
N TYR A 297 1.09 6.48 -12.06
CA TYR A 297 0.04 5.62 -12.58
C TYR A 297 -0.76 4.99 -11.45
N PHE A 298 -1.91 4.41 -11.79
CA PHE A 298 -2.49 3.34 -11.01
C PHE A 298 -2.89 2.17 -11.90
N SER A 299 -2.91 0.96 -11.34
CA SER A 299 -3.46 -0.23 -12.00
C SER A 299 -4.82 -0.58 -11.41
N LYS A 300 -5.68 -1.18 -12.21
CA LYS A 300 -7.01 -1.67 -11.85
C LYS A 300 -7.21 -3.05 -12.44
N GLU A 301 -7.73 -3.99 -11.66
CA GLU A 301 -8.15 -5.30 -12.18
C GLU A 301 -9.31 -5.11 -13.15
N LYS A 302 -9.30 -5.84 -14.27
CA LYS A 302 -10.42 -5.85 -15.22
C LYS A 302 -11.71 -6.37 -14.57
N GLU A 303 -11.55 -7.35 -13.68
CA GLU A 303 -12.60 -7.95 -12.88
C GLU A 303 -12.07 -8.09 -11.45
N SER A 304 -12.65 -7.33 -10.51
CA SER A 304 -12.29 -7.41 -9.09
C SER A 304 -13.47 -7.96 -8.31
N THR A 305 -13.27 -9.03 -7.55
CA THR A 305 -14.33 -9.64 -6.72
C THR A 305 -14.73 -8.75 -5.55
N GLU A 306 -13.80 -7.93 -5.08
CA GLU A 306 -13.96 -7.02 -3.95
C GLU A 306 -14.29 -5.59 -4.41
N ASP A 307 -14.64 -5.36 -5.69
CA ASP A 307 -14.89 -4.03 -6.25
C ASP A 307 -13.77 -3.01 -5.92
N TYR A 308 -12.51 -3.45 -6.00
CA TYR A 308 -11.38 -2.52 -5.88
C TYR A 308 -11.25 -1.70 -7.15
N ASN A 309 -11.24 -0.37 -7.01
CA ASN A 309 -11.04 0.53 -8.15
C ASN A 309 -9.57 0.87 -8.41
N VAL A 310 -8.69 0.48 -7.49
CA VAL A 310 -7.23 0.62 -7.56
C VAL A 310 -6.57 -0.60 -6.92
N ALA A 311 -5.67 -1.25 -7.65
CA ALA A 311 -4.80 -2.32 -7.15
C ALA A 311 -3.45 -1.77 -6.66
N CYS A 312 -2.76 -1.00 -7.50
CA CYS A 312 -1.53 -0.31 -7.14
C CYS A 312 -1.61 1.14 -7.60
N ILE A 313 -1.02 2.06 -6.83
CA ILE A 313 -0.92 3.48 -7.19
C ILE A 313 0.47 4.01 -6.85
N LEU A 314 1.06 4.77 -7.76
CA LEU A 314 2.39 5.33 -7.59
C LEU A 314 2.47 6.71 -8.24
N THR A 315 2.96 7.69 -7.47
CA THR A 315 3.58 8.90 -8.02
C THR A 315 5.10 8.73 -7.97
N ILE A 316 5.78 8.90 -9.10
CA ILE A 316 7.23 8.70 -9.20
C ILE A 316 7.94 9.73 -8.29
N PRO A 317 9.00 9.36 -7.56
CA PRO A 317 9.53 10.19 -6.47
C PRO A 317 9.77 11.69 -6.76
N PRO A 318 10.35 12.12 -7.90
CA PRO A 318 10.57 13.54 -8.20
C PRO A 318 9.27 14.36 -8.38
N TYR A 319 8.14 13.68 -8.50
CA TYR A 319 6.82 14.28 -8.69
C TYR A 319 5.95 14.17 -7.42
N GLN A 320 6.43 13.54 -6.35
CA GLN A 320 5.69 13.48 -5.09
C GLN A 320 5.53 14.86 -4.44
N ARG A 321 4.51 15.00 -3.59
CA ARG A 321 4.14 16.25 -2.88
C ARG A 321 3.78 17.44 -3.79
N LYS A 322 3.56 17.21 -5.09
CA LYS A 322 3.09 18.23 -6.06
C LYS A 322 1.58 18.16 -6.36
N GLY A 323 0.84 17.29 -5.67
CA GLY A 323 -0.61 17.10 -5.86
C GLY A 323 -1.00 15.95 -6.80
N TYR A 324 -0.06 15.40 -7.58
CA TYR A 324 -0.30 14.28 -8.52
C TYR A 324 -0.91 13.03 -7.88
N GLY A 325 -0.48 12.66 -6.66
CA GLY A 325 -1.08 11.52 -5.96
C GLY A 325 -2.58 11.68 -5.73
N LYS A 326 -3.02 12.90 -5.40
CA LYS A 326 -4.44 13.21 -5.21
C LYS A 326 -5.20 13.24 -6.54
N LEU A 327 -4.56 13.66 -7.64
CA LEU A 327 -5.15 13.59 -8.99
C LEU A 327 -5.35 12.14 -9.46
N LEU A 328 -4.37 11.26 -9.22
CA LEU A 328 -4.49 9.83 -9.54
C LEU A 328 -5.68 9.20 -8.80
N ILE A 329 -5.83 9.49 -7.49
CA ILE A 329 -6.96 9.02 -6.68
C ILE A 329 -8.28 9.61 -7.18
N GLU A 330 -8.32 10.92 -7.46
CA GLU A 330 -9.53 11.57 -7.98
C GLU A 330 -9.95 10.95 -9.32
N PHE A 331 -8.99 10.71 -10.22
CA PHE A 331 -9.26 10.08 -11.51
C PHE A 331 -9.80 8.65 -11.37
N SER A 332 -9.28 7.85 -10.43
CA SER A 332 -9.81 6.50 -10.20
C SER A 332 -11.27 6.51 -9.74
N TYR A 333 -11.67 7.50 -8.96
CA TYR A 333 -13.07 7.67 -8.55
C TYR A 333 -13.94 8.24 -9.68
N GLU A 334 -13.43 9.11 -10.54
CA GLU A 334 -14.17 9.55 -11.74
C GLU A 334 -14.49 8.36 -12.68
N LEU A 335 -13.57 7.41 -12.83
CA LEU A 335 -13.86 6.15 -13.54
C LEU A 335 -14.99 5.36 -12.86
N SER A 336 -14.94 5.20 -11.53
CA SER A 336 -16.00 4.52 -10.78
C SER A 336 -17.37 5.19 -10.92
N LYS A 337 -17.42 6.53 -10.99
CA LYS A 337 -18.66 7.28 -11.26
C LYS A 337 -19.22 6.98 -12.65
N PHE A 338 -18.36 6.96 -13.67
CA PHE A 338 -18.75 6.58 -15.03
C PHE A 338 -19.24 5.12 -15.12
N GLU A 339 -18.72 4.23 -14.26
CA GLU A 339 -19.19 2.84 -14.14
C GLU A 339 -20.51 2.71 -13.37
N GLY A 340 -20.96 3.75 -12.67
CA GLY A 340 -22.11 3.69 -11.77
C GLY A 340 -21.88 2.78 -10.57
N LYS A 341 -20.62 2.64 -10.12
CA LYS A 341 -20.21 1.75 -9.03
C LYS A 341 -19.50 2.51 -7.93
N THR A 342 -19.49 1.93 -6.73
CA THR A 342 -18.61 2.36 -5.64
C THR A 342 -17.31 1.56 -5.64
N GLY A 343 -16.23 2.14 -5.14
CA GLY A 343 -14.92 1.51 -5.11
C GLY A 343 -14.06 1.95 -3.94
N SER A 344 -13.06 1.12 -3.64
CA SER A 344 -12.04 1.36 -2.62
C SER A 344 -10.69 0.87 -3.16
N PRO A 345 -9.55 1.38 -2.69
CA PRO A 345 -8.27 0.77 -3.02
C PRO A 345 -8.09 -0.60 -2.38
N GLU A 346 -7.29 -1.45 -3.03
CA GLU A 346 -6.83 -2.73 -2.48
C GLU A 346 -6.05 -2.52 -1.16
N LYS A 347 -6.23 -3.46 -0.24
CA LYS A 347 -5.62 -3.45 1.10
C LYS A 347 -4.58 -4.58 1.22
N PRO A 348 -3.46 -4.39 1.95
CA PRO A 348 -3.12 -3.20 2.74
C PRO A 348 -2.52 -2.06 1.90
N LEU A 349 -2.88 -0.81 2.25
CA LEU A 349 -2.26 0.39 1.69
C LEU A 349 -0.89 0.65 2.34
N SER A 350 0.05 1.22 1.58
CA SER A 350 1.23 1.86 2.18
C SER A 350 0.83 3.07 3.05
N ASP A 351 1.63 3.42 4.06
CA ASP A 351 1.34 4.57 4.95
C ASP A 351 1.08 5.86 4.16
N LEU A 352 1.93 6.13 3.15
CA LEU A 352 1.78 7.29 2.27
C LEU A 352 0.50 7.23 1.43
N GLY A 353 0.13 6.02 0.98
CA GLY A 353 -1.13 5.76 0.30
C GLY A 353 -2.32 6.06 1.22
N LEU A 354 -2.34 5.48 2.43
CA LEU A 354 -3.41 5.66 3.40
C LEU A 354 -3.62 7.14 3.78
N LEU A 355 -2.54 7.88 4.04
CA LEU A 355 -2.62 9.33 4.30
C LEU A 355 -3.19 10.10 3.11
N SER A 356 -2.82 9.72 1.88
CA SER A 356 -3.32 10.37 0.66
C SER A 356 -4.81 10.09 0.43
N TYR A 357 -5.27 8.84 0.63
CA TYR A 357 -6.69 8.48 0.53
C TYR A 357 -7.53 9.14 1.62
N ARG A 358 -7.09 9.11 2.89
CA ARG A 358 -7.79 9.81 3.99
C ARG A 358 -7.93 11.31 3.70
N SER A 359 -6.86 11.95 3.22
CA SER A 359 -6.90 13.36 2.84
C SER A 359 -7.83 13.64 1.66
N TYR A 360 -7.91 12.73 0.68
CA TYR A 360 -8.83 12.85 -0.44
C TYR A 360 -10.29 12.68 0.01
N TRP A 361 -10.61 11.58 0.69
CA TRP A 361 -11.97 11.29 1.17
C TRP A 361 -12.51 12.39 2.07
N ALA A 362 -11.71 12.88 3.03
CA ALA A 362 -12.10 13.98 3.91
C ALA A 362 -12.47 15.23 3.11
N GLN A 363 -11.67 15.60 2.11
CA GLN A 363 -11.97 16.77 1.27
C GLN A 363 -13.22 16.55 0.42
N THR A 364 -13.34 15.42 -0.26
CA THR A 364 -14.47 15.13 -1.15
C THR A 364 -15.79 15.07 -0.38
N ILE A 365 -15.80 14.43 0.80
CA ILE A 365 -17.00 14.33 1.64
C ILE A 365 -17.37 15.72 2.20
N LEU A 366 -16.41 16.47 2.73
CA LEU A 366 -16.68 17.82 3.25
C LEU A 366 -17.18 18.77 2.15
N GLU A 367 -16.64 18.69 0.93
CA GLU A 367 -17.08 19.49 -0.22
C GLU A 367 -18.57 19.25 -0.50
N ILE A 368 -19.02 17.99 -0.51
CA ILE A 368 -20.44 17.64 -0.68
C ILE A 368 -21.29 18.19 0.46
N LEU A 369 -20.86 17.97 1.70
CA LEU A 369 -21.64 18.37 2.87
C LEU A 369 -21.81 19.89 2.96
N ILE A 370 -20.78 20.66 2.60
CA ILE A 370 -20.80 22.14 2.60
C ILE A 370 -21.69 22.69 1.48
N LEU A 371 -21.78 21.99 0.35
CA LEU A 371 -22.60 22.39 -0.80
C LEU A 371 -24.08 22.01 -0.66
N GLN A 372 -24.46 21.21 0.36
CA GLN A 372 -25.85 20.84 0.57
C GLN A 372 -26.71 22.06 0.88
N LYS A 373 -27.84 22.16 0.18
CA LYS A 373 -28.85 23.19 0.40
C LYS A 373 -30.02 22.62 1.20
N PRO A 374 -30.73 23.45 1.98
CA PRO A 374 -32.03 23.09 2.54
C PRO A 374 -33.02 22.66 1.46
N THR A 375 -33.83 21.64 1.74
CA THR A 375 -34.93 21.16 0.87
C THR A 375 -36.18 22.03 0.93
N GLY A 376 -36.35 22.84 1.99
CA GLY A 376 -37.45 23.80 2.15
C GLY A 376 -37.05 25.02 2.96
N ASP A 377 -37.88 26.06 2.93
CA ASP A 377 -37.71 27.25 3.76
C ASP A 377 -37.73 26.84 5.25
N ASN A 378 -36.71 27.26 6.01
CA ASN A 378 -36.45 26.88 7.41
C ASN A 378 -36.03 25.43 7.70
N GLU A 379 -35.74 24.58 6.71
CA GLU A 379 -35.19 23.25 6.97
C GLU A 379 -33.66 23.26 7.08
N LYS A 380 -33.11 22.32 7.86
CA LYS A 380 -31.65 22.06 7.86
C LYS A 380 -31.29 21.20 6.64
N PRO A 381 -30.12 21.40 6.01
CA PRO A 381 -29.64 20.49 4.97
C PRO A 381 -29.58 19.05 5.49
N GLN A 382 -30.11 18.11 4.71
CA GLN A 382 -30.09 16.69 5.03
C GLN A 382 -29.37 15.92 3.92
N ILE A 383 -28.57 14.94 4.32
CA ILE A 383 -27.91 14.01 3.40
C ILE A 383 -27.64 12.70 4.12
N THR A 384 -27.91 11.61 3.44
CA THR A 384 -27.72 10.24 3.91
C THR A 384 -26.32 9.73 3.52
N ILE A 385 -25.86 8.70 4.24
CA ILE A 385 -24.58 8.04 3.89
C ILE A 385 -24.64 7.44 2.47
N ASN A 386 -25.80 6.94 2.04
CA ASN A 386 -25.95 6.35 0.71
C ASN A 386 -25.83 7.42 -0.39
N GLU A 387 -26.43 8.60 -0.21
CA GLU A 387 -26.28 9.71 -1.16
C GLU A 387 -24.82 10.17 -1.27
N ILE A 388 -24.07 10.19 -0.17
CA ILE A 388 -22.62 10.48 -0.22
C ILE A 388 -21.90 9.41 -1.06
N CYS A 389 -22.21 8.13 -0.88
CA CYS A 389 -21.62 7.05 -1.68
C CYS A 389 -21.95 7.21 -3.17
N GLU A 390 -23.19 7.52 -3.52
CA GLU A 390 -23.64 7.71 -4.91
C GLU A 390 -22.97 8.91 -5.58
N LEU A 391 -22.84 10.04 -4.88
CA LEU A 391 -22.20 11.25 -5.40
C LEU A 391 -20.67 11.13 -5.55
N THR A 392 -20.03 10.28 -4.74
CA THR A 392 -18.57 10.17 -4.67
C THR A 392 -17.98 8.91 -5.29
N SER A 393 -18.79 7.87 -5.46
CA SER A 393 -18.36 6.49 -5.69
C SER A 393 -17.44 5.91 -4.59
N ILE A 394 -17.39 6.51 -3.41
CA ILE A 394 -16.65 5.96 -2.26
C ILE A 394 -17.49 4.88 -1.59
N LYS A 395 -16.87 3.75 -1.22
CA LYS A 395 -17.57 2.69 -0.48
C LYS A 395 -18.09 3.20 0.88
N LYS A 396 -19.22 2.64 1.30
CA LYS A 396 -19.89 3.00 2.57
C LYS A 396 -18.97 2.93 3.80
N GLU A 397 -18.12 1.91 3.87
CA GLU A 397 -17.16 1.72 4.96
C GLU A 397 -16.14 2.87 5.04
N ASP A 398 -15.65 3.33 3.89
CA ASP A 398 -14.68 4.43 3.81
C ASP A 398 -15.35 5.79 4.12
N VAL A 399 -16.62 5.97 3.73
CA VAL A 399 -17.41 7.15 4.12
C VAL A 399 -17.62 7.19 5.63
N ILE A 400 -18.09 6.09 6.23
CA ILE A 400 -18.34 6.01 7.68
C ILE A 400 -17.05 6.24 8.46
N SER A 401 -15.97 5.53 8.11
CA SER A 401 -14.68 5.69 8.79
C SER A 401 -14.12 7.10 8.66
N THR A 402 -14.29 7.76 7.51
CA THR A 402 -13.86 9.15 7.33
C THR A 402 -14.68 10.09 8.21
N LEU A 403 -16.01 9.95 8.24
CA LEU A 403 -16.86 10.77 9.10
C LEU A 403 -16.56 10.57 10.60
N GLN A 404 -16.21 9.34 11.01
CA GLN A 404 -15.77 9.03 12.38
C GLN A 404 -14.44 9.71 12.70
N ILE A 405 -13.44 9.61 11.81
CA ILE A 405 -12.12 10.26 11.99
C ILE A 405 -12.25 11.79 12.10
N LEU A 406 -13.20 12.38 11.37
CA LEU A 406 -13.49 13.82 11.41
C LEU A 406 -14.41 14.22 12.58
N ASN A 407 -14.88 13.27 13.39
CA ASN A 407 -15.87 13.48 14.47
C ASN A 407 -17.17 14.16 13.98
N LEU A 408 -17.62 13.84 12.77
CA LEU A 408 -18.80 14.45 12.15
C LEU A 408 -20.06 13.58 12.25
N ILE A 409 -19.93 12.30 12.61
CA ILE A 409 -21.06 11.36 12.68
C ILE A 409 -21.35 10.98 14.13
N ASN A 410 -22.61 11.15 14.54
CA ASN A 410 -23.11 10.77 15.86
C ASN A 410 -24.30 9.82 15.73
N TYR A 411 -24.54 8.99 16.74
CA TYR A 411 -25.72 8.12 16.79
C TYR A 411 -26.73 8.68 17.79
N TYR A 412 -27.93 9.00 17.33
CA TYR A 412 -28.99 9.58 18.15
C TYR A 412 -30.34 8.94 17.83
N LYS A 413 -31.04 8.45 18.86
CA LYS A 413 -32.39 7.83 18.76
C LYS A 413 -32.53 6.78 17.64
N GLY A 414 -31.52 5.94 17.44
CA GLY A 414 -31.56 4.88 16.43
C GLY A 414 -31.08 5.29 15.04
N GLN A 415 -30.64 6.54 14.86
CA GLN A 415 -30.23 7.08 13.56
C GLN A 415 -28.84 7.72 13.63
N TYR A 416 -28.13 7.68 12.50
CA TYR A 416 -26.88 8.42 12.34
C TYR A 416 -27.19 9.85 11.91
N ILE A 417 -26.67 10.82 12.65
CA ILE A 417 -26.74 12.24 12.35
C ILE A 417 -25.35 12.76 11.99
N ILE A 418 -25.27 13.59 10.94
CA ILE A 418 -24.03 14.24 10.53
C ILE A 418 -24.07 15.69 11.02
N CYS A 419 -23.03 16.13 11.72
CA CYS A 419 -22.91 17.47 12.29
C CYS A 419 -21.56 18.08 11.90
N ILE A 420 -21.59 19.29 11.36
CA ILE A 420 -20.39 20.01 10.92
C ILE A 420 -20.33 21.34 11.66
N ASN A 421 -19.18 21.63 12.25
CA ASN A 421 -18.93 22.90 12.91
C ASN A 421 -18.28 23.92 11.95
N LYS A 422 -18.38 25.19 12.30
CA LYS A 422 -17.83 26.29 11.48
C LYS A 422 -16.31 26.18 11.30
N GLU A 423 -15.59 25.71 12.33
CA GLU A 423 -14.15 25.52 12.27
C GLU A 423 -13.73 24.54 11.17
N THR A 424 -14.41 23.39 11.07
CA THR A 424 -14.15 22.38 10.02
C THR A 424 -14.39 22.95 8.63
N ILE A 425 -15.44 23.77 8.47
CA ILE A 425 -15.74 24.45 7.21
C ILE A 425 -14.62 25.41 6.82
N ASP A 426 -14.14 26.22 7.76
CA ASP A 426 -13.09 27.22 7.52
C ASP A 426 -11.73 26.54 7.22
N GLN A 427 -11.40 25.45 7.94
CA GLN A 427 -10.23 24.64 7.65
C GLN A 427 -10.31 23.99 6.27
N HIS A 428 -11.48 23.47 5.88
CA HIS A 428 -11.70 22.91 4.56
C HIS A 428 -11.50 23.96 3.46
N LYS A 429 -12.10 25.15 3.57
CA LYS A 429 -11.95 26.24 2.60
C LYS A 429 -10.47 26.60 2.37
N LYS A 430 -9.71 26.80 3.45
CA LYS A 430 -8.26 27.07 3.38
C LYS A 430 -7.47 25.94 2.70
N ALA A 431 -7.86 24.68 2.92
CA ALA A 431 -7.22 23.55 2.27
C ALA A 431 -7.54 23.48 0.77
N MET A 432 -8.76 23.86 0.37
CA MET A 432 -9.21 23.85 -1.02
C MET A 432 -8.61 24.98 -1.85
N GLU A 433 -8.36 26.16 -1.27
CA GLU A 433 -7.61 27.25 -1.91
C GLU A 433 -6.21 26.83 -2.36
N LYS A 434 -5.57 25.92 -1.62
CA LYS A 434 -4.25 25.38 -1.96
C LYS A 434 -4.30 24.32 -3.07
N ARG A 435 -5.48 23.74 -3.34
CA ARG A 435 -5.65 22.65 -4.32
C ARG A 435 -5.89 23.21 -5.72
N LYS A 436 -4.79 23.54 -6.41
CA LYS A 436 -4.81 24.19 -7.73
C LYS A 436 -5.20 23.26 -8.89
N ILE A 437 -5.00 21.95 -8.76
CA ILE A 437 -5.24 20.98 -9.84
C ILE A 437 -6.31 19.99 -9.40
N ARG A 438 -7.32 19.80 -10.26
CA ARG A 438 -8.46 18.88 -10.11
C ARG A 438 -8.71 18.17 -11.44
N ILE A 439 -9.27 16.96 -11.36
CA ILE A 439 -9.84 16.31 -12.54
C ILE A 439 -11.13 17.04 -12.96
N ASP A 440 -11.27 17.23 -14.27
CA ASP A 440 -12.49 17.76 -14.88
C ASP A 440 -13.21 16.64 -15.61
N SER A 441 -14.36 16.22 -15.11
CA SER A 441 -15.11 15.10 -15.69
C SER A 441 -15.50 15.33 -17.15
N LYS A 442 -15.61 16.58 -17.61
CA LYS A 442 -15.90 16.92 -19.02
C LYS A 442 -14.75 16.61 -19.97
N CYS A 443 -13.52 16.54 -19.46
CA CYS A 443 -12.34 16.19 -20.23
C CYS A 443 -12.07 14.67 -20.25
N LEU A 444 -12.88 13.87 -19.55
CA LEU A 444 -12.79 12.41 -19.55
C LEU A 444 -13.67 11.85 -20.68
N HIS A 445 -13.01 11.31 -21.70
CA HIS A 445 -13.64 10.64 -22.85
C HIS A 445 -13.46 9.14 -22.71
N TRP A 446 -14.35 8.52 -21.95
CA TRP A 446 -14.22 7.11 -21.59
C TRP A 446 -15.59 6.43 -21.50
N THR A 447 -15.63 5.13 -21.80
CA THR A 447 -16.82 4.29 -21.68
C THR A 447 -16.46 2.98 -21.01
N PRO A 448 -17.22 2.54 -20.00
CA PRO A 448 -17.00 1.25 -19.35
C PRO A 448 -16.98 0.09 -20.35
N LYS A 449 -16.02 -0.82 -20.18
CA LYS A 449 -15.95 -2.07 -20.93
C LYS A 449 -16.44 -3.21 -20.06
N ASP A 450 -17.29 -4.06 -20.64
CA ASP A 450 -17.72 -5.31 -20.01
C ASP A 450 -16.67 -6.40 -20.27
N TRP A 451 -15.80 -6.64 -19.28
CA TRP A 451 -14.72 -7.62 -19.38
C TRP A 451 -15.19 -9.07 -19.23
N SER A 452 -16.39 -9.28 -18.63
CA SER A 452 -16.98 -10.61 -18.45
C SER A 452 -17.35 -11.27 -19.78
N LYS A 453 -17.70 -10.44 -20.77
CA LYS A 453 -17.92 -10.86 -22.15
C LYS A 453 -16.58 -10.90 -22.85
N ARG A 454 -15.88 -12.05 -22.75
CA ARG A 454 -14.71 -12.33 -23.60
C ARG A 454 -15.08 -12.01 -25.05
N SER A 455 -14.54 -10.91 -25.56
CA SER A 455 -14.68 -10.60 -26.98
C SER A 455 -13.99 -11.72 -27.74
N LYS A 456 -14.76 -12.56 -28.43
CA LYS A 456 -14.25 -13.53 -29.40
C LYS A 456 -13.56 -12.71 -30.49
N TRP A 457 -12.23 -12.69 -30.48
CA TRP A 457 -11.40 -12.20 -31.56
C TRP A 457 -10.36 -13.27 -31.86
#